data_AF-A0A7V1M0Y7-F1
#
_entry.id   AF-A0A7V1M0Y7-F1
#
_cell.length_a   1.000
_cell.length_b   1.000
_cell.length_c   1.000
_cell.angle_alpha   90.00
_cell.angle_beta   90.00
_cell.angle_gamma   90.00
#
_symmetry.space_group_name_H-M   'P 1'
#
loop_
_entity.id
_entity.type
_entity.pdbx_description
1 polymer ?
#
loop_
_entity_poly.entity_id
_entity_poly.type
_entity_poly.pdbx_seq_one_letter_code
_entity_poly.pdbx_strand_id
1 'polypeptide(L)'
;MECTTLDQAQRNAPDVLPGLEALAEACARNAPLEIVQADLVGVEPFARGRMLEIESGALMIEQVQVIGKNSRFSKESRIKAYFRFHRTLYEFRSVVLTAAKAIRLNRSWVVPAIDLQFPTEVEIGQRRNVYRVSLAVLERPVRVEVWHERPPRDFLLQSGVPRVIEGVATPERGGIDEQGEVFPPTRQPDWTGTMIDASDVGIGVNLESCRSSELKIFDRGWIRFELPDDAAGSIVFEFETRQVRPVRERVQRIGMMILEHGDRWKHGAKVRRLWRFLTECQRRICR
;
A
#
# COMPACT_ATOMS: atom_id res chain seq x y z
N MET A 1 29.15 19.87 -30.48
CA MET A 1 27.94 19.86 -29.64
C MET A 1 28.04 18.60 -28.80
N GLU A 2 28.71 18.73 -27.65
CA GLU A 2 29.33 17.62 -26.92
C GLU A 2 28.36 16.95 -25.96
N CYS A 3 28.29 15.63 -26.09
CA CYS A 3 27.51 14.71 -25.27
C CYS A 3 28.17 14.60 -23.89
N THR A 4 27.76 15.44 -22.94
CA THR A 4 28.41 15.62 -21.62
C THR A 4 27.45 15.33 -20.45
N THR A 5 26.53 14.37 -20.58
CA THR A 5 25.45 14.16 -19.60
C THR A 5 25.42 12.81 -18.89
N LEU A 6 26.26 11.84 -19.25
CA LEU A 6 26.25 10.51 -18.61
C LEU A 6 27.19 10.39 -17.38
N ASP A 7 28.20 11.25 -17.24
CA ASP A 7 29.24 11.11 -16.19
C ASP A 7 28.89 11.86 -14.87
N GLN A 8 27.84 12.67 -14.85
CA GLN A 8 27.38 13.38 -13.63
C GLN A 8 26.40 12.56 -12.77
N ALA A 9 25.74 11.54 -13.33
CA ALA A 9 24.78 10.73 -12.59
C ALA A 9 25.45 9.74 -11.62
N GLN A 10 26.67 9.29 -11.90
CA GLN A 10 27.41 8.36 -11.04
C GLN A 10 28.11 9.04 -9.85
N ARG A 11 28.33 10.37 -9.90
CA ARG A 11 29.01 11.12 -8.81
C ARG A 11 28.09 11.55 -7.65
N ASN A 12 26.80 11.25 -7.73
CA ASN A 12 25.81 11.58 -6.69
C ASN A 12 25.15 10.32 -6.09
N ALA A 13 25.80 9.15 -6.17
CA ALA A 13 25.37 8.00 -5.39
C ALA A 13 25.55 8.36 -3.92
N PRO A 14 24.48 8.47 -3.11
CA PRO A 14 24.61 8.81 -1.70
C PRO A 14 25.46 7.72 -1.03
N ASP A 15 26.46 8.12 -0.25
CA ASP A 15 27.24 7.21 0.58
C ASP A 15 26.27 6.36 1.41
N VAL A 16 26.23 5.06 1.10
CA VAL A 16 25.38 4.13 1.82
C VAL A 16 26.08 3.85 3.15
N LEU A 17 25.61 4.49 4.21
CA LEU A 17 26.10 4.21 5.56
C LEU A 17 25.88 2.72 5.91
N PRO A 18 26.80 2.11 6.67
CA PRO A 18 26.58 0.83 7.33
C PRO A 18 25.22 0.82 8.05
N GLY A 19 24.46 -0.27 7.95
CA GLY A 19 23.06 -0.26 8.39
C GLY A 19 22.86 0.10 9.87
N LEU A 20 23.77 -0.29 10.75
CA LEU A 20 23.70 0.05 12.19
C LEU A 20 23.94 1.55 12.44
N GLU A 21 24.85 2.16 11.69
CA GLU A 21 25.09 3.61 11.76
C GLU A 21 23.88 4.38 11.23
N ALA A 22 23.30 3.93 10.11
CA ALA A 22 22.06 4.48 9.57
C ALA A 22 20.89 4.37 10.58
N LEU A 23 20.79 3.27 11.33
CA LEU A 23 19.78 3.10 12.38
C LEU A 23 19.99 4.09 13.53
N ALA A 24 21.23 4.22 14.01
CA ALA A 24 21.55 5.15 15.10
C ALA A 24 21.25 6.61 14.70
N GLU A 25 21.65 7.03 13.51
CA GLU A 25 21.33 8.36 12.99
C GLU A 25 19.84 8.57 12.77
N ALA A 26 19.13 7.58 12.22
CA ALA A 26 17.69 7.65 12.05
C ALA A 26 16.96 7.77 13.39
N CYS A 27 17.42 7.05 14.42
CA CYS A 27 16.92 7.15 15.78
C CYS A 27 17.15 8.55 16.37
N ALA A 28 18.36 9.10 16.26
CA ALA A 28 18.70 10.44 16.73
C ALA A 28 17.81 11.55 16.09
N ARG A 29 17.29 11.29 14.88
CA ARG A 29 16.36 12.19 14.16
C ARG A 29 14.89 11.91 14.42
N ASN A 30 14.56 11.03 15.35
CA ASN A 30 13.19 10.61 15.65
C ASN A 30 12.47 10.11 14.38
N ALA A 31 13.17 9.29 13.57
CA ALA A 31 12.64 8.86 12.29
C ALA A 31 11.48 7.86 12.46
N PRO A 32 10.50 7.87 11.54
CA PRO A 32 9.42 6.90 11.53
C PRO A 32 9.92 5.46 11.33
N LEU A 33 9.26 4.52 12.00
CA LEU A 33 9.51 3.09 11.92
C LEU A 33 8.21 2.36 11.57
N GLU A 34 8.26 1.47 10.59
CA GLU A 34 7.18 0.53 10.26
C GLU A 34 7.56 -0.85 10.81
N ILE A 35 6.71 -1.47 11.64
CA ILE A 35 6.94 -2.79 12.22
C ILE A 35 5.81 -3.75 11.93
N VAL A 36 6.14 -5.03 11.78
CA VAL A 36 5.19 -6.14 11.63
C VAL A 36 5.71 -7.34 12.40
N GLN A 37 4.82 -8.20 12.90
CA GLN A 37 5.24 -9.48 13.45
C GLN A 37 5.91 -10.32 12.35
N ALA A 38 7.02 -10.97 12.66
CA ALA A 38 7.89 -11.58 11.66
C ALA A 38 7.18 -12.72 10.88
N ASP A 39 6.24 -13.40 11.52
CA ASP A 39 5.38 -14.46 10.98
C ASP A 39 4.18 -13.92 10.16
N LEU A 40 3.85 -12.63 10.29
CA LEU A 40 2.71 -12.00 9.62
C LEU A 40 3.13 -11.04 8.49
N VAL A 41 4.41 -11.08 8.08
CA VAL A 41 4.94 -10.25 6.99
C VAL A 41 4.16 -10.52 5.69
N GLY A 42 3.55 -9.48 5.15
CA GLY A 42 2.76 -9.55 3.90
C GLY A 42 1.29 -9.93 4.10
N VAL A 43 0.90 -10.34 5.32
CA VAL A 43 -0.50 -10.64 5.68
C VAL A 43 -1.12 -9.45 6.39
N GLU A 44 -0.42 -8.90 7.38
CA GLU A 44 -0.91 -7.82 8.23
C GLU A 44 -0.43 -6.42 7.81
N PRO A 45 -1.20 -5.36 8.13
CA PRO A 45 -0.73 -4.00 8.02
C PRO A 45 0.50 -3.75 8.90
N PHE A 46 1.39 -2.89 8.44
CA PHE A 46 2.48 -2.40 9.28
C PHE A 46 1.93 -1.49 10.39
N ALA A 47 2.29 -1.80 11.63
CA ALA A 47 2.17 -0.86 12.72
C ALA A 47 3.23 0.23 12.56
N ARG A 48 2.87 1.49 12.83
CA ARG A 48 3.77 2.64 12.68
C ARG A 48 4.05 3.27 14.03
N GLY A 49 5.32 3.58 14.26
CA GLY A 49 5.74 4.41 15.38
C GLY A 49 6.93 5.27 14.99
N ARG A 50 7.63 5.76 16.00
CA ARG A 50 8.84 6.54 15.83
C ARG A 50 9.92 6.00 16.75
N MET A 51 11.16 6.07 16.28
CA MET A 51 12.30 5.77 17.12
C MET A 51 12.50 6.93 18.11
N LEU A 52 12.67 6.59 19.39
CA LEU A 52 12.78 7.58 20.46
C LEU A 52 14.22 7.70 20.94
N GLU A 53 14.84 6.59 21.28
CA GLU A 53 16.17 6.56 21.89
C GLU A 53 16.80 5.17 21.75
N ILE A 54 18.14 5.11 21.81
CA ILE A 54 18.90 3.87 21.99
C ILE A 54 19.58 3.95 23.35
N GLU A 55 19.25 3.05 24.26
CA GLU A 55 19.82 3.01 25.61
C GLU A 55 20.06 1.56 26.02
N SER A 56 21.21 1.28 26.63
CA SER A 56 21.54 -0.02 27.22
C SER A 56 21.34 -1.23 26.29
N GLY A 57 21.62 -1.07 24.99
CA GLY A 57 21.44 -2.15 24.01
C GLY A 57 19.97 -2.44 23.66
N ALA A 58 19.06 -1.51 23.93
CA ALA A 58 17.67 -1.54 23.46
C ALA A 58 17.38 -0.33 22.56
N LEU A 59 16.58 -0.57 21.52
CA LEU A 59 15.98 0.50 20.71
C LEU A 59 14.57 0.78 21.25
N MET A 60 14.37 1.98 21.78
CA MET A 60 13.08 2.43 22.28
C MET A 60 12.28 3.05 21.16
N ILE A 61 11.04 2.62 21.02
CA ILE A 61 10.12 3.15 20.01
C ILE A 61 8.82 3.59 20.67
N GLU A 62 8.18 4.60 20.12
CA GLU A 62 6.85 5.02 20.51
C GLU A 62 5.86 3.85 20.36
N GLN A 63 4.83 3.80 21.21
CA GLN A 63 3.71 2.86 21.06
C GLN A 63 3.20 2.92 19.62
N VAL A 64 3.33 1.78 18.94
CA VAL A 64 2.99 1.74 17.52
C VAL A 64 1.48 1.66 17.30
N GLN A 65 1.05 2.17 16.15
CA GLN A 65 -0.35 2.23 15.78
C GLN A 65 -0.60 1.58 14.42
N VAL A 66 -1.71 0.86 14.33
CA VAL A 66 -2.28 0.40 13.07
C VAL A 66 -3.55 1.22 12.84
N ILE A 67 -3.52 2.10 11.84
CA ILE A 67 -4.69 2.91 11.43
C ILE A 67 -5.24 3.74 12.60
N GLY A 68 -4.33 4.42 13.32
CA GLY A 68 -4.66 5.27 14.46
C GLY A 68 -5.13 4.52 15.72
N LYS A 69 -5.16 3.18 15.70
CA LYS A 69 -5.39 2.36 16.88
C LYS A 69 -4.08 1.83 17.42
N ASN A 70 -3.88 1.87 18.74
CA ASN A 70 -2.70 1.30 19.37
C ASN A 70 -2.63 -0.19 19.05
N SER A 71 -1.51 -0.62 18.47
CA SER A 71 -1.22 -2.04 18.27
C SER A 71 -0.44 -2.57 19.47
N ARG A 72 -0.78 -3.77 19.91
CA ARG A 72 -0.16 -4.42 21.06
C ARG A 72 0.73 -5.54 20.55
N PHE A 73 2.01 -5.47 20.91
CA PHE A 73 2.95 -6.56 20.72
C PHE A 73 3.19 -7.21 22.07
N SER A 74 3.21 -8.52 22.11
CA SER A 74 3.54 -9.24 23.34
C SER A 74 5.03 -9.16 23.61
N LYS A 75 5.42 -9.34 24.88
CA LYS A 75 6.83 -9.61 25.21
C LYS A 75 7.31 -10.82 24.40
N GLU A 76 8.56 -10.77 23.96
CA GLU A 76 9.22 -11.82 23.16
C GLU A 76 8.68 -11.99 21.74
N SER A 77 7.70 -11.16 21.31
CA SER A 77 7.27 -11.14 19.91
C SER A 77 8.45 -10.81 18.99
N ARG A 78 8.70 -11.69 18.02
CA ARG A 78 9.67 -11.46 16.95
C ARG A 78 9.06 -10.51 15.93
N ILE A 79 9.80 -9.46 15.58
CA ILE A 79 9.33 -8.43 14.65
C ILE A 79 10.32 -8.24 13.51
N LYS A 80 9.78 -7.79 12.37
CA LYS A 80 10.55 -7.22 11.27
C LYS A 80 10.21 -5.74 11.18
N ALA A 81 11.23 -4.89 11.19
CA ALA A 81 11.10 -3.45 11.15
C ALA A 81 11.70 -2.87 9.89
N TYR A 82 11.16 -1.75 9.44
CA TYR A 82 11.59 -1.00 8.27
C TYR A 82 11.65 0.48 8.61
N PHE A 83 12.74 1.13 8.24
CA PHE A 83 12.87 2.59 8.36
C PHE A 83 13.52 3.15 7.10
N ARG A 84 13.26 4.43 6.84
CA ARG A 84 13.92 5.16 5.76
C ARG A 84 14.97 6.08 6.36
N PHE A 85 16.16 6.01 5.81
CA PHE A 85 17.21 6.97 6.08
C PHE A 85 17.75 7.48 4.73
N HIS A 86 17.75 8.79 4.55
CA HIS A 86 17.87 9.43 3.24
C HIS A 86 16.87 8.85 2.21
N ARG A 87 17.37 8.21 1.14
CA ARG A 87 16.56 7.60 0.07
C ARG A 87 16.49 6.08 0.17
N THR A 88 17.23 5.49 1.10
CA THR A 88 17.37 4.04 1.26
C THR A 88 16.36 3.53 2.27
N LEU A 89 15.72 2.40 1.95
CA LEU A 89 14.90 1.66 2.90
C LEU A 89 15.80 0.63 3.55
N TYR A 90 15.87 0.65 4.88
CA TYR A 90 16.59 -0.33 5.66
C TYR A 90 15.59 -1.25 6.35
N GLU A 91 16.02 -2.48 6.64
CA GLU A 91 15.26 -3.43 7.44
C GLU A 91 16.14 -4.07 8.51
N PHE A 92 15.49 -4.50 9.60
CA PHE A 92 16.12 -5.31 10.63
C PHE A 92 15.10 -6.23 11.30
N ARG A 93 15.61 -7.26 11.97
CA ARG A 93 14.81 -8.15 12.82
C ARG A 93 15.15 -7.88 14.28
N SER A 94 14.16 -7.99 15.14
CA SER A 94 14.31 -7.75 16.57
C SER A 94 13.27 -8.53 17.38
N VAL A 95 13.35 -8.43 18.70
CA VAL A 95 12.44 -9.02 19.68
C VAL A 95 11.94 -7.93 20.61
N VAL A 96 10.64 -7.94 20.90
CA VAL A 96 10.05 -7.03 21.88
C VAL A 96 10.50 -7.44 23.30
N LEU A 97 11.26 -6.57 23.96
CA LEU A 97 11.73 -6.78 25.34
C LEU A 97 10.67 -6.36 26.35
N THR A 98 10.01 -5.23 26.11
CA THR A 98 8.95 -4.68 26.96
C THR A 98 7.84 -4.10 26.10
N ALA A 99 6.61 -4.57 26.32
CA ALA A 99 5.43 -4.23 25.52
C ALA A 99 4.74 -2.90 25.90
N ALA A 100 5.02 -2.39 27.11
CA ALA A 100 4.43 -1.16 27.63
C ALA A 100 5.36 -0.52 28.65
N LYS A 101 5.98 0.60 28.26
CA LYS A 101 6.82 1.44 29.11
C LYS A 101 6.43 2.90 28.93
N ALA A 102 6.59 3.72 29.95
CA ALA A 102 6.40 5.16 29.84
C ALA A 102 7.78 5.82 29.71
N ILE A 103 8.01 6.55 28.62
CA ILE A 103 9.25 7.30 28.39
C ILE A 103 8.96 8.78 28.52
N ARG A 104 9.78 9.47 29.31
CA ARG A 104 9.71 10.92 29.47
C ARG A 104 10.60 11.58 28.40
N LEU A 105 9.98 12.17 27.39
CA LEU A 105 10.71 12.86 26.31
C LEU A 105 11.27 14.21 26.76
N ASN A 106 10.59 14.87 27.70
CA ASN A 106 11.01 16.12 28.33
C ASN A 106 10.26 16.32 29.66
N ARG A 107 10.45 17.45 30.35
CA ARG A 107 9.83 17.73 31.66
C ARG A 107 8.29 17.62 31.68
N SER A 108 7.63 17.89 30.56
CA SER A 108 6.18 17.96 30.44
C SER A 108 5.54 16.77 29.72
N TRP A 109 6.32 15.96 29.02
CA TRP A 109 5.78 15.00 28.07
C TRP A 109 6.24 13.58 28.36
N VAL A 110 5.28 12.68 28.56
CA VAL A 110 5.49 11.24 28.74
C VAL A 110 4.69 10.51 27.66
N VAL A 111 5.35 9.63 26.92
CA VAL A 111 4.71 8.79 25.89
C VAL A 111 4.76 7.32 26.26
N PRO A 112 3.75 6.53 25.87
CA PRO A 112 3.87 5.08 25.89
C PRO A 112 4.88 4.63 24.83
N ALA A 113 5.67 3.62 25.16
CA ALA A 113 6.78 3.13 24.37
C ALA A 113 6.92 1.60 24.50
N ILE A 114 7.66 1.04 23.54
CA ILE A 114 8.03 -0.36 23.44
C ILE A 114 9.55 -0.42 23.38
N ASP A 115 10.16 -1.30 24.17
CA ASP A 115 11.59 -1.57 24.10
C ASP A 115 11.81 -2.75 23.15
N LEU A 116 12.60 -2.55 22.11
CA LEU A 116 13.07 -3.58 21.19
C LEU A 116 14.51 -3.96 21.53
N GLN A 117 14.86 -5.23 21.39
CA GLN A 117 16.26 -5.64 21.43
C GLN A 117 17.02 -4.93 20.32
N PHE A 118 18.14 -4.27 20.62
CA PHE A 118 18.91 -3.61 19.57
C PHE A 118 19.35 -4.65 18.53
N PRO A 119 19.10 -4.41 17.23
CA PRO A 119 19.39 -5.41 16.21
C PRO A 119 20.91 -5.59 16.06
N THR A 120 21.33 -6.82 15.80
CA THR A 120 22.73 -7.13 15.49
C THR A 120 23.09 -6.81 14.04
N GLU A 121 22.09 -6.81 13.16
CA GLU A 121 22.24 -6.62 11.72
C GLU A 121 21.12 -5.71 11.20
N VAL A 122 21.50 -4.79 10.30
CA VAL A 122 20.58 -3.91 9.59
C VAL A 122 21.02 -3.91 8.13
N GLU A 123 20.09 -4.23 7.24
CA GLU A 123 20.35 -4.43 5.82
C GLU A 123 19.53 -3.45 4.98
N ILE A 124 19.89 -3.29 3.71
CA ILE A 124 19.02 -2.63 2.75
C ILE A 124 17.81 -3.54 2.53
N GLY A 125 16.63 -3.02 2.84
CA GLY A 125 15.40 -3.79 2.88
C GLY A 125 14.48 -3.58 1.69
N GLN A 126 13.59 -4.55 1.50
CA GLN A 126 12.46 -4.43 0.57
C GLN A 126 11.18 -4.88 1.26
N ARG A 127 10.32 -3.91 1.61
CA ARG A 127 9.04 -4.18 2.29
C ARG A 127 7.97 -4.84 1.42
N ARG A 128 8.16 -4.87 0.10
CA ARG A 128 7.18 -5.39 -0.85
C ARG A 128 7.61 -6.79 -1.28
N ASN A 129 6.72 -7.76 -1.14
CA ASN A 129 6.91 -9.12 -1.66
C ASN A 129 6.81 -9.18 -3.19
N VAL A 130 6.14 -8.22 -3.81
CA VAL A 130 5.99 -8.12 -5.27
C VAL A 130 6.44 -6.77 -5.81
N TYR A 131 7.03 -6.81 -7.01
CA TYR A 131 7.39 -5.60 -7.74
C TYR A 131 6.14 -4.91 -8.27
N ARG A 132 6.10 -3.58 -8.17
CA ARG A 132 5.02 -2.77 -8.75
C ARG A 132 5.54 -2.02 -9.96
N VAL A 133 4.90 -2.24 -11.10
CA VAL A 133 5.21 -1.53 -12.33
C VAL A 133 4.53 -0.18 -12.29
N SER A 134 5.31 0.90 -12.43
CA SER A 134 4.76 2.24 -12.55
C SER A 134 4.15 2.41 -13.93
N LEU A 135 2.93 2.94 -13.98
CA LEU A 135 2.20 3.20 -15.23
C LEU A 135 2.24 4.68 -15.63
N ALA A 136 3.04 5.50 -14.93
CA ALA A 136 3.19 6.92 -15.22
C ALA A 136 3.84 7.21 -16.59
N VAL A 137 4.48 6.21 -17.19
CA VAL A 137 5.17 6.31 -18.49
C VAL A 137 4.23 6.08 -19.69
N LEU A 138 2.99 5.67 -19.45
CA LEU A 138 2.04 5.39 -20.53
C LEU A 138 1.58 6.69 -21.17
N GLU A 139 1.57 6.73 -22.50
CA GLU A 139 0.98 7.85 -23.27
C GLU A 139 -0.51 8.01 -22.98
N ARG A 140 -1.21 6.87 -22.81
CA ARG A 140 -2.63 6.82 -22.47
C ARG A 140 -2.80 6.28 -21.05
N PRO A 141 -3.29 7.09 -20.10
CA PRO A 141 -3.49 6.64 -18.74
C PRO A 141 -4.59 5.58 -18.66
N VAL A 142 -4.38 4.56 -17.82
CA VAL A 142 -5.43 3.57 -17.50
C VAL A 142 -6.45 4.23 -16.59
N ARG A 143 -7.62 4.56 -17.15
CA ARG A 143 -8.74 5.11 -16.38
C ARG A 143 -9.41 4.00 -15.59
N VAL A 144 -9.79 4.32 -14.35
CA VAL A 144 -10.42 3.37 -13.43
C VAL A 144 -11.74 3.93 -12.93
N GLU A 145 -12.67 3.03 -12.65
CA GLU A 145 -13.92 3.30 -11.96
C GLU A 145 -13.94 2.49 -10.66
N VAL A 146 -14.42 3.10 -9.58
CA VAL A 146 -14.37 2.53 -8.24
C VAL A 146 -15.73 2.65 -7.55
N TRP A 147 -16.18 1.54 -6.98
CA TRP A 147 -17.38 1.44 -6.15
C TRP A 147 -16.99 0.98 -4.75
N HIS A 148 -17.39 1.73 -3.73
CA HIS A 148 -17.35 1.35 -2.32
C HIS A 148 -18.47 0.36 -2.00
N GLU A 149 -18.18 -0.64 -1.17
CA GLU A 149 -19.18 -1.59 -0.65
C GLU A 149 -20.32 -0.89 0.11
N ARG A 150 -20.02 0.23 0.77
CA ARG A 150 -20.97 1.10 1.45
C ARG A 150 -21.06 2.40 0.67
N PRO A 151 -22.08 2.56 -0.19
CA PRO A 151 -22.18 3.77 -0.99
C PRO A 151 -22.19 5.03 -0.11
N PRO A 152 -21.64 6.15 -0.59
CA PRO A 152 -21.85 7.45 0.02
C PRO A 152 -23.35 7.75 0.11
N ARG A 153 -23.74 8.62 1.06
CA ARG A 153 -25.16 8.85 1.40
C ARG A 153 -26.05 9.20 0.20
N ASP A 154 -25.49 9.88 -0.80
CA ASP A 154 -26.18 10.29 -2.03
C ASP A 154 -25.48 9.64 -3.23
N PHE A 155 -26.04 8.56 -3.79
CA PHE A 155 -25.52 7.91 -5.00
C PHE A 155 -26.54 7.94 -6.14
N LEU A 156 -26.05 7.99 -7.39
CA LEU A 156 -26.87 7.99 -8.59
C LEU A 156 -26.91 6.60 -9.23
N LEU A 157 -28.09 6.19 -9.69
CA LEU A 157 -28.25 4.96 -10.47
C LEU A 157 -27.69 5.16 -11.89
N GLN A 158 -27.05 4.13 -12.46
CA GLN A 158 -26.57 4.19 -13.83
C GLN A 158 -27.75 4.04 -14.79
N SER A 159 -27.89 4.98 -15.72
CA SER A 159 -28.94 4.93 -16.75
C SER A 159 -28.65 3.80 -17.75
N GLY A 160 -29.65 2.99 -18.08
CA GLY A 160 -29.54 1.96 -19.13
C GLY A 160 -28.92 0.62 -18.72
N VAL A 161 -28.47 0.47 -17.47
CA VAL A 161 -28.10 -0.84 -16.92
C VAL A 161 -29.33 -1.45 -16.22
N PRO A 162 -29.65 -2.74 -16.43
CA PRO A 162 -30.70 -3.39 -15.65
C PRO A 162 -30.44 -3.18 -14.15
N ARG A 163 -31.46 -2.76 -13.39
CA ARG A 163 -31.32 -2.55 -11.94
C ARG A 163 -30.79 -3.81 -11.24
N VAL A 164 -31.04 -4.97 -11.84
CA VAL A 164 -30.53 -6.26 -11.43
C VAL A 164 -29.99 -6.98 -12.68
N ILE A 165 -28.71 -7.36 -12.68
CA ILE A 165 -28.17 -8.30 -13.67
C ILE A 165 -28.57 -9.70 -13.18
N GLU A 166 -29.70 -10.25 -13.63
CA GLU A 166 -30.13 -11.65 -13.37
C GLU A 166 -30.01 -12.17 -11.91
N GLY A 167 -30.08 -11.29 -10.91
CA GLY A 167 -29.88 -11.62 -9.49
C GLY A 167 -28.42 -11.61 -9.01
N VAL A 168 -27.47 -11.34 -9.90
CA VAL A 168 -26.01 -11.32 -9.65
C VAL A 168 -25.55 -10.02 -8.98
N ALA A 169 -25.93 -8.87 -9.51
CA ALA A 169 -25.54 -7.56 -8.97
C ALA A 169 -26.76 -6.64 -8.78
N THR A 170 -26.74 -5.85 -7.72
CA THR A 170 -27.75 -4.82 -7.39
C THR A 170 -27.11 -3.43 -7.45
N PRO A 171 -27.89 -2.34 -7.30
CA PRO A 171 -27.30 -1.02 -7.22
C PRO A 171 -26.38 -0.85 -6.01
N GLU A 172 -26.68 -1.51 -4.89
CA GLU A 172 -25.95 -1.38 -3.64
C GLU A 172 -24.72 -2.29 -3.59
N ARG A 173 -24.78 -3.45 -4.25
CA ARG A 173 -23.76 -4.49 -4.13
C ARG A 173 -23.44 -5.10 -5.49
N GLY A 174 -22.16 -5.31 -5.77
CA GLY A 174 -21.74 -6.17 -6.87
C GLY A 174 -22.09 -7.62 -6.61
N GLY A 175 -21.63 -8.51 -7.47
CA GLY A 175 -21.72 -9.94 -7.20
C GLY A 175 -21.01 -10.78 -8.23
N ILE A 176 -21.25 -12.08 -8.15
CA ILE A 176 -20.53 -13.08 -8.92
C ILE A 176 -21.55 -14.00 -9.58
N ASP A 177 -21.45 -14.16 -10.90
CA ASP A 177 -22.33 -15.06 -11.65
C ASP A 177 -21.96 -16.54 -11.41
N GLU A 178 -22.77 -17.44 -11.98
CA GLU A 178 -22.52 -18.89 -11.90
C GLU A 178 -21.19 -19.31 -12.54
N GLN A 179 -20.63 -18.48 -13.42
CA GLN A 179 -19.37 -18.70 -14.11
C GLN A 179 -18.17 -18.10 -13.36
N GLY A 180 -18.37 -17.51 -12.18
CA GLY A 180 -17.33 -16.93 -11.35
C GLY A 180 -16.85 -15.55 -11.80
N GLU A 181 -17.57 -14.89 -12.71
CA GLU A 181 -17.26 -13.53 -13.16
C GLU A 181 -17.74 -12.51 -12.15
N VAL A 182 -16.88 -11.53 -11.84
CA VAL A 182 -17.13 -10.49 -10.84
C VAL A 182 -17.73 -9.27 -11.53
N PHE A 183 -18.90 -8.83 -11.05
CA PHE A 183 -19.58 -7.64 -11.52
C PHE A 183 -19.59 -6.56 -10.42
N PRO A 184 -19.29 -5.29 -10.76
CA PRO A 184 -19.46 -4.20 -9.83
C PRO A 184 -20.97 -3.94 -9.59
N PRO A 185 -21.32 -3.11 -8.60
CA PRO A 185 -22.69 -2.64 -8.43
C PRO A 185 -23.24 -1.97 -9.70
N THR A 186 -24.55 -2.04 -9.92
CA THR A 186 -25.21 -1.48 -11.12
C THR A 186 -25.43 0.04 -11.06
N ARG A 187 -25.10 0.69 -9.93
CA ARG A 187 -25.11 2.15 -9.79
C ARG A 187 -23.87 2.79 -10.44
N GLN A 188 -23.87 4.12 -10.56
CA GLN A 188 -22.68 4.83 -11.02
C GLN A 188 -21.49 4.64 -10.06
N PRO A 189 -20.24 4.64 -10.57
CA PRO A 189 -19.06 4.56 -9.72
C PRO A 189 -19.02 5.74 -8.76
N ASP A 190 -18.58 5.48 -7.52
CA ASP A 190 -18.39 6.54 -6.52
C ASP A 190 -17.28 7.50 -6.92
N TRP A 191 -16.23 6.93 -7.51
CA TRP A 191 -15.06 7.68 -7.95
C TRP A 191 -14.58 7.16 -9.29
N THR A 192 -14.02 8.08 -10.06
CA THR A 192 -13.17 7.76 -11.20
C THR A 192 -11.75 8.17 -10.89
N GLY A 193 -10.80 7.63 -11.64
CA GLY A 193 -9.41 7.94 -11.39
C GLY A 193 -8.46 7.44 -12.46
N THR A 194 -7.19 7.43 -12.10
CA THR A 194 -6.12 6.93 -12.96
C THR A 194 -5.24 5.95 -12.19
N MET A 195 -4.97 4.79 -12.78
CA MET A 195 -4.02 3.83 -12.25
C MET A 195 -2.59 4.38 -12.35
N ILE A 196 -1.83 4.34 -11.26
CA ILE A 196 -0.47 4.90 -11.18
C ILE A 196 0.61 3.83 -11.10
N ASP A 197 0.28 2.69 -10.49
CA ASP A 197 1.12 1.52 -10.37
C ASP A 197 0.23 0.29 -10.17
N ALA A 198 0.73 -0.88 -10.55
CA ALA A 198 0.05 -2.13 -10.28
C ALA A 198 1.05 -3.29 -10.17
N SER A 199 0.54 -4.38 -9.61
CA SER A 199 1.17 -5.69 -9.45
C SER A 199 0.09 -6.76 -9.60
N ASP A 200 0.48 -8.02 -9.50
CA ASP A 200 -0.43 -9.16 -9.43
C ASP A 200 -1.29 -9.19 -8.14
N VAL A 201 -0.84 -8.56 -7.05
CA VAL A 201 -1.58 -8.56 -5.76
C VAL A 201 -2.25 -7.23 -5.41
N GLY A 202 -1.96 -6.15 -6.13
CA GLY A 202 -2.42 -4.83 -5.72
C GLY A 202 -2.26 -3.73 -6.75
N ILE A 203 -3.09 -2.69 -6.60
CA ILE A 203 -3.25 -1.58 -7.54
C ILE A 203 -3.11 -0.26 -6.78
N GLY A 204 -2.33 0.66 -7.31
CA GLY A 204 -2.27 2.06 -6.90
C GLY A 204 -3.12 2.91 -7.84
N VAL A 205 -4.01 3.73 -7.29
CA VAL A 205 -4.85 4.66 -8.06
C VAL A 205 -4.81 6.08 -7.47
N ASN A 206 -4.91 7.08 -8.33
CA ASN A 206 -5.29 8.44 -7.92
C ASN A 206 -6.78 8.60 -8.21
N LEU A 207 -7.61 8.70 -7.18
CA LEU A 207 -9.05 8.95 -7.29
C LEU A 207 -9.34 10.44 -7.30
N GLU A 208 -10.19 10.85 -8.23
CA GLU A 208 -10.70 12.21 -8.39
C GLU A 208 -11.97 12.40 -7.55
N SER A 209 -12.17 13.61 -7.03
CA SER A 209 -13.33 13.99 -6.20
C SER A 209 -13.54 13.15 -4.91
N CYS A 210 -12.54 12.40 -4.47
CA CYS A 210 -12.59 11.61 -3.24
C CYS A 210 -12.10 12.45 -2.04
N ARG A 211 -12.90 12.51 -0.96
CA ARG A 211 -12.49 13.13 0.31
C ARG A 211 -11.88 12.07 1.21
N SER A 212 -10.89 12.46 2.02
CA SER A 212 -10.22 11.53 2.96
C SER A 212 -11.15 10.91 4.01
N SER A 213 -12.33 11.47 4.23
CA SER A 213 -13.35 10.94 5.14
C SER A 213 -14.22 9.83 4.53
N GLU A 214 -14.24 9.70 3.20
CA GLU A 214 -15.19 8.84 2.48
C GLU A 214 -14.65 7.42 2.24
N LEU A 215 -13.32 7.27 2.14
CA LEU A 215 -12.67 5.98 1.96
C LEU A 215 -11.61 5.78 3.04
N LYS A 216 -11.73 4.70 3.81
CA LYS A 216 -10.85 4.35 4.93
C LYS A 216 -10.03 3.12 4.60
N ILE A 217 -8.96 2.92 5.36
CA ILE A 217 -8.18 1.69 5.28
C ILE A 217 -9.06 0.52 5.75
N PHE A 218 -8.98 -0.59 5.02
CA PHE A 218 -9.81 -1.80 5.10
C PHE A 218 -11.24 -1.69 4.58
N ASP A 219 -11.62 -0.53 4.02
CA ASP A 219 -12.84 -0.48 3.23
C ASP A 219 -12.69 -1.35 1.98
N ARG A 220 -13.77 -2.04 1.64
CA ARG A 220 -13.86 -2.93 0.48
C ARG A 220 -14.66 -2.29 -0.65
N GLY A 221 -14.47 -2.83 -1.84
CA GLY A 221 -15.20 -2.36 -3.02
C GLY A 221 -14.82 -3.10 -4.29
N TRP A 222 -15.25 -2.54 -5.41
CA TRP A 222 -14.95 -3.02 -6.74
C TRP A 222 -14.20 -1.98 -7.54
N ILE A 223 -13.23 -2.42 -8.32
CA ILE A 223 -12.52 -1.59 -9.28
C ILE A 223 -12.68 -2.16 -10.68
N ARG A 224 -13.06 -1.33 -11.64
CA ARG A 224 -13.17 -1.67 -13.07
C ARG A 224 -12.22 -0.79 -13.89
N PHE A 225 -11.57 -1.39 -14.87
CA PHE A 225 -10.74 -0.68 -15.84
C PHE A 225 -10.56 -1.48 -17.13
N GLU A 226 -10.11 -0.80 -18.18
CA GLU A 226 -9.72 -1.42 -19.45
C GLU A 226 -8.21 -1.24 -19.65
N LEU A 227 -7.56 -2.31 -20.11
CA LEU A 227 -6.14 -2.24 -20.47
C LEU A 227 -6.01 -1.66 -21.89
N PRO A 228 -5.09 -0.71 -22.12
CA PRO A 228 -4.81 -0.21 -23.47
C PRO A 228 -4.51 -1.34 -24.45
N ASP A 229 -5.10 -1.24 -25.64
CA ASP A 229 -4.92 -2.19 -26.76
C ASP A 229 -5.38 -3.64 -26.47
N ASP A 230 -6.20 -3.83 -25.44
CA ASP A 230 -6.67 -5.15 -25.03
C ASP A 230 -8.12 -5.40 -25.45
N ALA A 231 -8.30 -6.22 -26.49
CA ALA A 231 -9.60 -6.55 -27.07
C ALA A 231 -10.50 -7.40 -26.14
N ALA A 232 -9.99 -7.94 -25.04
CA ALA A 232 -10.77 -8.77 -24.13
C ALA A 232 -11.68 -7.97 -23.16
N GLY A 233 -11.75 -6.64 -23.30
CA GLY A 233 -12.72 -5.78 -22.60
C GLY A 233 -12.32 -5.41 -21.16
N SER A 234 -13.27 -4.98 -20.33
CA SER A 234 -12.95 -4.54 -18.98
C SER A 234 -12.49 -5.66 -18.05
N ILE A 235 -11.68 -5.31 -17.04
CA ILE A 235 -11.29 -6.17 -15.92
C ILE A 235 -11.94 -5.60 -14.67
N VAL A 236 -12.56 -6.48 -13.89
CA VAL A 236 -13.16 -6.16 -12.58
C VAL A 236 -12.51 -6.99 -11.50
N PHE A 237 -12.07 -6.32 -10.43
CA PHE A 237 -11.61 -6.94 -9.19
C PHE A 237 -12.40 -6.43 -8.00
N GLU A 238 -12.56 -7.29 -7.01
CA GLU A 238 -12.78 -6.83 -5.64
C GLU A 238 -11.47 -6.37 -5.03
N PHE A 239 -11.55 -5.37 -4.16
CA PHE A 239 -10.38 -4.85 -3.47
C PHE A 239 -10.64 -4.58 -2.00
N GLU A 240 -9.54 -4.52 -1.26
CA GLU A 240 -9.49 -3.92 0.07
C GLU A 240 -8.49 -2.76 0.09
N THR A 241 -8.91 -1.62 0.64
CA THR A 241 -8.07 -0.43 0.75
C THR A 241 -6.95 -0.68 1.77
N ARG A 242 -5.69 -0.60 1.36
CA ARG A 242 -4.52 -0.75 2.26
C ARG A 242 -3.81 0.56 2.55
N GLN A 243 -4.03 1.59 1.73
CA GLN A 243 -3.42 2.90 1.92
C GLN A 243 -4.32 4.01 1.38
N VAL A 244 -4.41 5.12 2.11
CA VAL A 244 -5.07 6.36 1.67
C VAL A 244 -4.11 7.51 1.95
N ARG A 245 -3.83 8.35 0.95
CA ARG A 245 -2.97 9.53 1.10
C ARG A 245 -3.49 10.69 0.25
N PRO A 246 -3.62 11.91 0.80
CA PRO A 246 -3.94 13.07 -0.03
C PRO A 246 -2.77 13.38 -0.98
N VAL A 247 -3.08 13.63 -2.24
CA VAL A 247 -2.10 14.12 -3.24
C VAL A 247 -2.25 15.62 -3.39
N ARG A 248 -3.49 16.07 -3.58
CA ARG A 248 -3.90 17.49 -3.65
C ARG A 248 -5.38 17.58 -3.27
N GLU A 249 -5.94 18.79 -3.29
CA GLU A 249 -7.37 18.98 -3.02
C GLU A 249 -8.22 18.05 -3.90
N ARG A 250 -9.13 17.30 -3.25
CA ARG A 250 -10.05 16.33 -3.88
C ARG A 250 -9.37 15.21 -4.68
N VAL A 251 -8.07 14.98 -4.53
CA VAL A 251 -7.39 13.83 -5.14
C VAL A 251 -6.71 13.00 -4.06
N GLN A 252 -7.15 11.76 -3.93
CA GLN A 252 -6.57 10.78 -3.00
C GLN A 252 -5.80 9.72 -3.76
N ARG A 253 -4.60 9.40 -3.29
CA ARG A 253 -3.86 8.21 -3.71
C ARG A 253 -4.27 7.04 -2.83
N ILE A 254 -4.85 6.03 -3.46
CA ILE A 254 -5.31 4.82 -2.82
C ILE A 254 -4.41 3.66 -3.24
N GLY A 255 -3.91 2.91 -2.25
CA GLY A 255 -3.30 1.61 -2.47
C GLY A 255 -4.32 0.53 -2.14
N MET A 256 -4.60 -0.34 -3.10
CA MET A 256 -5.62 -1.39 -3.02
C MET A 256 -4.94 -2.76 -3.09
N MET A 257 -5.42 -3.71 -2.29
CA MET A 257 -5.09 -5.13 -2.43
C MET A 257 -6.20 -5.82 -3.20
N ILE A 258 -5.84 -6.59 -4.21
CA ILE A 258 -6.79 -7.40 -4.98
C ILE A 258 -7.25 -8.56 -4.09
N LEU A 259 -8.56 -8.75 -3.97
CA LEU A 259 -9.14 -9.88 -3.25
C LEU A 259 -9.43 -11.02 -4.23
N GLU A 260 -8.99 -12.22 -3.88
CA GLU A 260 -9.46 -13.44 -4.55
C GLU A 260 -10.89 -13.71 -4.09
N HIS A 261 -11.83 -13.74 -5.03
CA HIS A 261 -13.22 -14.12 -4.75
C HIS A 261 -13.74 -15.00 -5.89
N GLY A 262 -14.48 -16.06 -5.53
CA GLY A 262 -15.21 -16.89 -6.48
C GLY A 262 -14.33 -17.98 -7.08
N ASP A 263 -14.40 -18.15 -8.39
CA ASP A 263 -13.58 -19.13 -9.10
C ASP A 263 -12.12 -18.65 -9.20
N ARG A 264 -11.23 -19.35 -8.48
CA ARG A 264 -9.78 -19.11 -8.48
C ARG A 264 -9.17 -19.13 -9.88
N TRP A 265 -9.68 -19.93 -10.81
CA TRP A 265 -9.17 -20.01 -12.17
C TRP A 265 -9.50 -18.75 -12.97
N LYS A 266 -10.72 -18.23 -12.83
CA LYS A 266 -11.16 -16.97 -13.45
C LYS A 266 -10.42 -15.78 -12.88
N HIS A 267 -10.30 -15.74 -11.55
CA HIS A 267 -9.47 -14.75 -10.88
C HIS A 267 -8.03 -14.79 -11.40
N GLY A 268 -7.42 -15.98 -11.44
CA GLY A 268 -6.08 -16.18 -11.97
C GLY A 268 -5.95 -15.78 -13.44
N ALA A 269 -6.99 -15.95 -14.27
CA ALA A 269 -7.00 -15.49 -15.65
C ALA A 269 -6.95 -13.96 -15.77
N LYS A 270 -7.75 -13.25 -14.94
CA LYS A 270 -7.72 -11.78 -14.85
C LYS A 270 -6.36 -11.27 -14.37
N VAL A 271 -5.79 -11.89 -13.33
CA VAL A 271 -4.46 -11.55 -12.81
C VAL A 271 -3.38 -11.79 -13.86
N ARG A 272 -3.40 -12.92 -14.58
CA ARG A 272 -2.46 -13.19 -15.68
C ARG A 272 -2.56 -12.17 -16.82
N ARG A 273 -3.78 -11.73 -17.13
CA ARG A 273 -4.05 -10.70 -18.15
C ARG A 273 -3.42 -9.36 -17.73
N LEU A 274 -3.67 -8.91 -16.50
CA LEU A 274 -3.01 -7.73 -15.92
C LEU A 274 -1.48 -7.89 -15.92
N TRP A 275 -0.97 -9.02 -15.45
CA TRP A 275 0.47 -9.27 -15.36
C TRP A 275 1.19 -9.21 -16.71
N ARG A 276 0.58 -9.75 -17.77
CA ARG A 276 1.11 -9.66 -19.14
C ARG A 276 1.28 -8.21 -19.58
N PHE A 277 0.26 -7.39 -19.35
CA PHE A 277 0.29 -5.96 -19.64
C PHE A 277 1.38 -5.24 -18.84
N LEU A 278 1.49 -5.52 -17.53
CA LEU A 278 2.51 -4.91 -16.68
C LEU A 278 3.93 -5.31 -17.09
N THR A 279 4.14 -6.57 -17.49
CA THR A 279 5.43 -7.04 -18.00
C THR A 279 5.84 -6.28 -19.26
N GLU A 280 4.91 -6.03 -20.17
CA GLU A 280 5.17 -5.23 -21.38
C GLU A 280 5.51 -3.77 -21.05
N CYS A 281 4.77 -3.16 -20.11
CA CYS A 281 5.09 -1.82 -19.61
C CYS A 281 6.51 -1.76 -19.02
N GLN A 282 6.87 -2.75 -18.19
CA GLN A 282 8.20 -2.83 -17.59
C GLN A 282 9.30 -2.92 -18.65
N ARG A 283 9.10 -3.72 -19.71
CA ARG A 283 10.05 -3.82 -20.82
C ARG A 283 10.27 -2.49 -21.54
N ARG A 284 9.22 -1.68 -21.68
CA ARG A 284 9.31 -0.34 -22.28
C ARG A 284 10.07 0.63 -21.38
N ILE A 285 9.89 0.55 -20.06
CA ILE A 285 10.60 1.39 -19.08
C ILE A 285 12.11 1.10 -19.05
N CYS A 286 12.50 -0.16 -19.27
CA CYS A 286 13.90 -0.58 -19.22
C CYS A 286 14.68 -0.32 -20.53
N ARG A 287 14.02 0.13 -21.60
CA ARG A 287 14.65 0.51 -22.87
C ARG A 287 14.88 2.01 -22.94
#